data_AF-A0A7W3WR94-F1
#
_entry.id   AF-A0A7W3WR94-F1
#
_cell.length_a   1.000
_cell.length_b   1.000
_cell.length_c   1.000
_cell.angle_alpha   90.00
_cell.angle_beta   90.00
_cell.angle_gamma   90.00
#
_symmetry.space_group_name_H-M   'P 1'
#
loop_
_entity.id
_entity.type
_entity.pdbx_description
1 polymer ?
#
loop_
_entity_poly.entity_id
_entity_poly.type
_entity_poly.pdbx_seq_one_letter_code
_entity_poly.pdbx_strand_id
1 'polypeptide(L)'
;MNTTGNTLAGTLREVLRAPVSGWAWRELAYLFSGLVVASVVSPIVYGLLLTSAGLLIIFVGVPLLALTLAFCRGVGTLERWRARLLLRMAVEEPEPLRPAPGRGGPLAAMWATLRSGSAWRHTLYTVLHLPWAFCSALAGMLLWSVGWGLLTHPLWYWVFPRYTGQPGIQLGGEGYGDGRYVDTPLEIGVVALIGLALVLLTPWVVHALTWVDRLLVRGLLGPSPLASKVRRLEVDRGQVVDTASADLRRIERDLHDGAQARLVALAMDLGLAKEKLTEDPEAAARMVDEAHGEVKLALQELRRR
;
A
#
# COMPACT_ATOMS: atom_id res chain seq x y z
N MET A 1 14.95 15.05 -39.78
CA MET A 1 16.07 15.33 -38.84
C MET A 1 15.73 16.26 -37.66
N ASN A 2 14.48 16.68 -37.44
CA ASN A 2 14.12 17.58 -36.31
C ASN A 2 13.64 16.89 -35.03
N THR A 3 13.33 15.59 -35.06
CA THR A 3 12.79 14.86 -33.90
C THR A 3 13.86 14.50 -32.86
N THR A 4 15.08 14.19 -33.30
CA THR A 4 16.23 13.85 -32.43
C THR A 4 16.84 15.07 -31.74
N GLY A 5 16.79 16.26 -32.37
CA GLY A 5 17.27 17.50 -31.74
C GLY A 5 16.37 17.96 -30.59
N ASN A 6 15.05 17.80 -30.73
CA ASN A 6 14.07 18.15 -29.69
C ASN A 6 14.12 17.21 -28.48
N THR A 7 14.39 15.92 -28.69
CA THR A 7 14.53 14.96 -27.58
C THR A 7 15.79 15.21 -26.77
N LEU A 8 16.94 15.48 -27.42
CA LEU A 8 18.19 15.81 -26.72
C LEU A 8 18.11 17.13 -25.95
N ALA A 9 17.49 18.16 -26.52
CA ALA A 9 17.25 19.41 -25.82
C ALA A 9 16.29 19.24 -24.61
N GLY A 10 15.32 18.33 -24.73
CA GLY A 10 14.41 17.94 -23.66
C GLY A 10 15.14 17.21 -22.52
N THR A 11 15.94 16.19 -22.82
CA THR A 11 16.68 15.42 -21.82
C THR A 11 17.73 16.27 -21.10
N LEU A 12 18.46 17.13 -21.82
CA LEU A 12 19.42 18.06 -21.21
C LEU A 12 18.73 19.04 -20.24
N ARG A 13 17.55 19.55 -20.61
CA ARG A 13 16.75 20.43 -19.74
C ARG A 13 16.25 19.69 -18.50
N GLU A 14 15.85 18.43 -18.63
CA GLU A 14 15.45 17.58 -17.50
C GLU A 14 16.62 17.29 -16.55
N VAL A 15 17.78 16.94 -17.09
CA VAL A 15 19.00 16.70 -16.30
C VAL A 15 19.42 17.96 -15.55
N LEU A 16 19.42 19.12 -16.20
CA LEU A 16 19.79 20.40 -15.56
C LEU A 16 18.78 20.84 -14.50
N ARG A 17 17.49 20.49 -14.65
CA ARG A 17 16.45 20.82 -13.67
C ARG A 17 16.29 19.76 -12.58
N ALA A 18 16.86 18.57 -12.73
CA ALA A 18 16.79 17.48 -11.77
C ALA A 18 17.14 17.91 -10.32
N PRO A 19 18.23 18.64 -10.03
CA PRO A 19 18.56 19.04 -8.66
C PRO A 19 17.60 20.09 -8.06
N VAL A 20 16.87 20.84 -8.89
CA VAL A 20 15.91 21.88 -8.45
C VAL A 20 14.47 21.37 -8.49
N SER A 21 14.27 20.13 -8.94
CA SER A 21 12.94 19.56 -9.16
C SER A 21 12.29 19.10 -7.84
N GLY A 22 10.98 19.32 -7.72
CA GLY A 22 10.23 18.94 -6.51
C GLY A 22 10.16 17.43 -6.26
N TRP A 23 10.45 16.58 -7.25
CA TRP A 23 10.49 15.13 -7.07
C TRP A 23 11.80 14.68 -6.37
N ALA A 24 12.95 15.23 -6.77
CA ALA A 24 14.25 14.94 -6.15
C ALA A 24 14.30 15.35 -4.67
N TRP A 25 13.77 16.53 -4.32
CA TRP A 25 13.70 17.00 -2.94
C TRP A 25 12.82 16.11 -2.04
N ARG A 26 11.74 15.54 -2.61
CA ARG A 26 10.86 14.62 -1.87
C ARG A 26 11.50 13.25 -1.67
N GLU A 27 12.22 12.75 -2.66
CA GLU A 27 13.00 11.50 -2.55
C GLU A 27 14.16 11.66 -1.55
N LEU A 28 14.84 12.80 -1.57
CA LEU A 28 15.88 13.13 -0.59
C LEU A 28 15.30 13.25 0.83
N ALA A 29 14.18 13.96 1.00
CA ALA A 29 13.47 14.02 2.29
C ALA A 29 13.00 12.62 2.75
N TYR A 30 12.61 11.74 1.83
CA TYR A 30 12.28 10.35 2.15
C TYR A 30 13.49 9.57 2.66
N LEU A 31 14.66 9.66 2.01
CA LEU A 31 15.89 9.00 2.46
C LEU A 31 16.34 9.49 3.84
N PHE A 32 16.40 10.81 4.06
CA PHE A 32 16.82 11.37 5.34
C PHE A 32 15.83 11.05 6.48
N SER A 33 14.53 11.19 6.23
CA SER A 33 13.53 10.74 7.22
C SER A 33 13.59 9.22 7.44
N GLY A 34 13.99 8.45 6.41
CA GLY A 34 14.18 7.01 6.47
C GLY A 34 15.30 6.63 7.41
N LEU A 35 16.43 7.32 7.31
CA LEU A 35 17.55 7.14 8.21
C LEU A 35 17.15 7.41 9.68
N VAL A 36 16.43 8.50 9.94
CA VAL A 36 16.01 8.85 11.32
C VAL A 36 15.07 7.78 11.88
N VAL A 37 14.05 7.40 11.12
CA VAL A 37 13.10 6.37 11.54
C VAL A 37 13.80 5.02 11.73
N ALA A 38 14.64 4.60 10.78
CA ALA A 38 15.35 3.34 10.85
C ALA A 38 16.33 3.30 12.04
N SER A 39 17.06 4.39 12.29
CA SER A 39 18.02 4.49 13.40
C SER A 39 17.35 4.41 14.78
N VAL A 40 16.11 4.90 14.91
CA VAL A 40 15.36 4.80 16.17
C VAL A 40 14.66 3.45 16.31
N VAL A 41 13.91 3.05 15.28
CA VAL A 41 13.00 1.90 15.35
C VAL A 41 13.74 0.57 15.30
N SER A 42 14.77 0.46 14.46
CA SER A 42 15.39 -0.84 14.19
C SER A 42 16.19 -1.37 15.38
N PRO A 43 17.02 -0.57 16.09
CA PRO A 43 17.68 -1.04 17.31
C PRO A 43 16.69 -1.50 18.39
N ILE A 44 15.55 -0.83 18.53
CA ILE A 44 14.48 -1.24 19.43
C ILE A 44 13.94 -2.61 19.01
N VAL A 45 13.65 -2.81 17.72
CA VAL A 45 13.16 -4.09 17.21
C VAL A 45 14.19 -5.20 17.36
N TYR A 46 15.46 -4.96 17.03
CA TYR A 46 16.54 -5.94 17.25
C TYR A 46 16.67 -6.32 18.72
N GLY A 47 16.68 -5.32 19.61
CA GLY A 47 16.72 -5.54 21.06
C GLY A 47 15.54 -6.39 21.52
N LEU A 48 14.31 -6.02 21.16
CA LEU A 48 13.10 -6.76 21.52
C LEU A 48 13.08 -8.20 20.94
N LEU A 49 13.58 -8.41 19.72
CA LEU A 49 13.69 -9.74 19.12
C LEU A 49 14.73 -10.61 19.86
N LEU A 50 15.89 -10.05 20.18
CA LEU A 50 16.94 -10.75 20.94
C LEU A 50 16.47 -11.06 22.36
N THR A 51 15.85 -10.10 23.04
CA THR A 51 15.29 -10.28 24.38
C THR A 51 14.15 -11.30 24.38
N SER A 52 13.23 -11.24 23.42
CA SER A 52 12.16 -12.23 23.30
C SER A 52 12.71 -13.63 23.02
N ALA A 53 13.71 -13.76 22.14
CA ALA A 53 14.39 -15.02 21.88
C ALA A 53 15.07 -15.59 23.14
N GLY A 54 15.77 -14.75 23.93
CA GLY A 54 16.40 -15.18 25.18
C GLY A 54 15.38 -15.60 26.25
N LEU A 55 14.25 -14.90 26.34
CA LEU A 55 13.17 -15.20 27.30
C LEU A 55 12.27 -16.36 26.87
N LEU A 56 12.46 -16.93 25.67
CA LEU A 56 11.70 -18.12 25.23
C LEU A 56 11.95 -19.32 26.17
N ILE A 57 13.13 -19.41 26.77
CA ILE A 57 13.51 -20.49 27.70
C ILE A 57 12.52 -20.61 28.86
N ILE A 58 11.97 -19.48 29.33
CA ILE A 58 11.02 -19.42 30.44
C ILE A 58 9.59 -19.13 29.98
N PHE A 59 9.30 -19.30 28.69
CA PHE A 59 8.00 -19.02 28.03
C PHE A 59 7.54 -17.54 28.05
N VAL A 60 8.13 -16.66 28.86
CA VAL A 60 7.88 -15.21 28.89
C VAL A 60 8.26 -14.54 27.56
N GLY A 61 9.15 -15.15 26.78
CA GLY A 61 9.53 -14.68 25.44
C GLY A 61 8.37 -14.69 24.45
N VAL A 62 7.36 -15.57 24.60
CA VAL A 62 6.22 -15.69 23.67
C VAL A 62 5.35 -14.42 23.64
N PRO A 63 4.83 -13.90 24.79
CA PRO A 63 4.07 -12.65 24.78
C PRO A 63 4.93 -11.44 24.36
N LEU A 64 6.21 -11.40 24.73
CA LEU A 64 7.11 -10.34 24.30
C LEU A 64 7.34 -10.36 22.78
N LEU A 65 7.51 -11.55 22.18
CA LEU A 65 7.62 -11.71 20.73
C LEU A 65 6.35 -11.24 20.04
N ALA A 66 5.17 -11.64 20.54
CA ALA A 66 3.89 -11.21 19.99
C ALA A 66 3.70 -9.69 20.04
N LEU A 67 4.13 -9.05 21.14
CA LEU A 67 4.14 -7.59 21.28
C LEU A 67 5.10 -6.94 20.27
N THR A 68 6.29 -7.53 20.08
CA THR A 68 7.30 -7.06 19.11
C THR A 68 6.77 -7.14 17.68
N LEU A 69 6.10 -8.24 17.32
CA LEU A 69 5.46 -8.41 16.02
C LEU A 69 4.32 -7.39 15.82
N ALA A 70 3.51 -7.14 16.85
CA ALA A 70 2.46 -6.12 16.80
C ALA A 70 3.04 -4.70 16.63
N PHE A 71 4.14 -4.39 17.33
CA PHE A 71 4.87 -3.13 17.16
C PHE A 71 5.41 -2.99 15.74
N CYS A 72 6.02 -4.03 15.17
CA CYS A 72 6.50 -4.03 13.78
C CYS A 72 5.36 -3.80 12.77
N ARG A 73 4.15 -4.31 13.03
CA ARG A 73 2.97 -4.00 12.20
C ARG A 73 2.63 -2.51 12.23
N GLY A 74 2.66 -1.90 13.42
CA GLY A 74 2.46 -0.44 13.58
C GLY A 74 3.48 0.37 12.78
N VAL A 75 4.76 0.01 12.89
CA VAL A 75 5.83 0.62 12.08
C VAL A 75 5.56 0.44 10.58
N GLY A 76 5.14 -0.75 10.14
CA GLY A 76 4.78 -1.01 8.75
C GLY A 76 3.58 -0.21 8.24
N THR A 77 2.70 0.29 9.12
CA THR A 77 1.63 1.24 8.73
C THR A 77 2.14 2.68 8.61
N LEU A 78 3.01 3.10 9.52
CA LEU A 78 3.67 4.41 9.48
C LEU A 78 4.49 4.54 8.19
N GLU A 79 5.22 3.50 7.82
CA GLU A 79 6.06 3.51 6.63
C GLU A 79 5.25 3.56 5.34
N ARG A 80 4.10 2.88 5.30
CA ARG A 80 3.14 3.01 4.17
C ARG A 80 2.55 4.40 4.08
N TRP A 81 2.29 5.06 5.20
CA TRP A 81 1.85 6.46 5.21
C TRP A 81 2.94 7.39 4.66
N ARG A 82 4.21 7.20 5.06
CA ARG A 82 5.35 7.94 4.50
C ARG A 82 5.52 7.70 3.00
N ALA A 83 5.46 6.46 2.55
CA ALA A 83 5.54 6.12 1.13
C ALA A 83 4.38 6.72 0.31
N ARG A 84 3.17 6.81 0.88
CA ARG A 84 2.02 7.50 0.26
C ARG A 84 2.27 9.00 0.12
N LEU A 85 2.75 9.66 1.17
CA LEU A 85 2.95 11.11 1.17
C LEU A 85 4.15 11.55 0.32
N LEU A 86 5.30 10.90 0.49
CA LEU A 86 6.55 11.34 -0.12
C LEU A 86 6.76 10.73 -1.50
N LEU A 87 6.52 9.43 -1.66
CA LEU A 87 6.73 8.71 -2.93
C LEU A 87 5.46 8.57 -3.80
N ARG A 88 4.29 9.05 -3.34
CA ARG A 88 2.99 8.91 -4.02
C ARG A 88 2.62 7.47 -4.40
N MET A 89 3.10 6.49 -3.64
CA MET A 89 2.73 5.10 -3.87
C MET A 89 1.45 4.76 -3.12
N ALA A 90 0.40 4.38 -3.84
CA ALA A 90 -0.77 3.75 -3.25
C ALA A 90 -0.42 2.31 -2.84
N VAL A 91 -0.17 2.10 -1.55
CA VAL A 91 0.05 0.77 -0.97
C VAL A 91 -1.19 0.40 -0.16
N GLU A 92 -1.82 -0.73 -0.50
CA GLU A 92 -3.05 -1.19 0.14
C GLU A 92 -2.82 -1.54 1.62
N GLU A 93 -3.86 -1.35 2.44
CA GLU A 93 -3.81 -1.48 3.90
C GLU A 93 -3.54 -2.92 4.35
N PRO A 94 -2.92 -3.13 5.54
CA PRO A 94 -2.62 -4.48 6.01
C PRO A 94 -3.90 -5.28 6.22
N GLU A 95 -3.85 -6.59 5.96
CA GLU A 95 -4.93 -7.49 6.36
C GLU A 95 -5.22 -7.33 7.86
N PRO A 96 -6.49 -7.13 8.26
CA PRO A 96 -6.85 -7.06 9.67
C PRO A 96 -6.53 -8.39 10.35
N LEU A 97 -5.93 -8.32 11.54
CA LEU A 97 -5.71 -9.50 12.38
C LEU A 97 -7.07 -10.00 12.85
N ARG A 98 -7.60 -11.05 12.21
CA ARG A 98 -8.84 -11.71 12.65
C ARG A 98 -8.48 -12.83 13.63
N PRO A 99 -8.72 -12.66 14.94
CA PRO A 99 -8.65 -13.80 15.87
C PRO A 99 -9.71 -14.84 15.50
N ALA A 100 -9.48 -16.10 15.86
CA ALA A 100 -10.39 -17.19 15.53
C ALA A 100 -11.81 -16.92 16.07
N PRO A 101 -12.88 -17.16 15.27
CA PRO A 101 -14.25 -16.89 15.70
C PRO A 101 -14.57 -17.65 16.99
N GLY A 102 -15.09 -16.92 17.99
CA GLY A 102 -15.48 -17.48 19.30
C GLY A 102 -14.39 -17.49 20.39
N ARG A 103 -13.14 -17.12 20.10
CA ARG A 103 -12.08 -16.91 21.11
C ARG A 103 -11.70 -15.43 21.19
N GLY A 104 -12.37 -14.70 22.09
CA GLY A 104 -11.98 -13.33 22.45
C GLY A 104 -10.88 -13.32 23.52
N GLY A 105 -10.02 -12.28 23.49
CA GLY A 105 -9.06 -12.01 24.56
C GLY A 105 -7.60 -11.85 24.12
N PRO A 106 -6.72 -11.41 25.04
CA PRO A 106 -5.33 -11.08 24.73
C PRO A 106 -4.52 -12.30 24.26
N LEU A 107 -4.81 -13.50 24.79
CA LEU A 107 -4.15 -14.74 24.36
C LEU A 107 -4.52 -15.12 22.93
N ALA A 108 -5.77 -14.96 22.52
CA ALA A 108 -6.20 -15.23 21.15
C ALA A 108 -5.56 -14.24 20.15
N ALA A 109 -5.46 -12.96 20.53
CA ALA A 109 -4.76 -11.95 19.76
C ALA A 109 -3.25 -12.24 19.65
N MET A 110 -2.61 -12.65 20.75
CA MET A 110 -1.20 -13.04 20.80
C MET A 110 -0.90 -14.21 19.85
N TRP A 111 -1.71 -15.27 19.89
CA TRP A 111 -1.53 -16.40 18.98
C TRP A 111 -1.84 -16.04 17.52
N ALA A 112 -2.80 -15.14 17.28
CA ALA A 112 -3.10 -14.63 15.95
C ALA A 112 -1.94 -13.81 15.36
N THR A 113 -1.23 -13.01 16.16
CA THR A 113 -0.06 -12.25 15.69
C THR A 113 1.13 -13.16 15.38
N LEU A 114 1.43 -14.12 16.25
CA LEU A 114 2.53 -15.07 16.05
C LEU A 114 2.33 -15.94 14.80
N ARG A 115 1.10 -16.33 14.50
CA ARG A 115 0.76 -17.14 13.32
C ARG A 115 0.58 -16.31 12.04
N SER A 116 0.59 -14.98 12.14
CA SER A 116 0.38 -14.09 11.00
C SER A 116 1.65 -13.96 10.16
N GLY A 117 1.64 -14.50 8.95
CA GLY A 117 2.72 -14.30 7.98
C GLY A 117 2.94 -12.83 7.62
N SER A 118 1.90 -11.99 7.70
CA SER A 118 2.04 -10.54 7.51
C SER A 118 2.85 -9.87 8.61
N ALA A 119 2.70 -10.30 9.88
CA ALA A 119 3.48 -9.75 10.98
C ALA A 119 4.98 -10.04 10.83
N TRP A 120 5.33 -11.26 10.43
CA TRP A 120 6.71 -11.64 10.13
C TRP A 120 7.31 -10.88 8.94
N ARG A 121 6.52 -10.62 7.88
CA ARG A 121 6.96 -9.77 6.75
C ARG A 121 7.25 -8.33 7.20
N HIS A 122 6.47 -7.79 8.12
CA HIS A 122 6.72 -6.47 8.71
C HIS A 122 8.01 -6.45 9.55
N THR A 123 8.26 -7.48 10.33
CA THR A 123 9.51 -7.61 11.09
C THR A 123 10.72 -7.74 10.17
N LEU A 124 10.63 -8.57 9.13
CA LEU A 124 11.69 -8.72 8.12
C LEU A 124 11.96 -7.39 7.40
N TYR A 125 10.91 -6.64 7.06
CA TYR A 125 11.06 -5.29 6.50
C TYR A 125 11.86 -4.39 7.43
N THR A 126 11.49 -4.27 8.71
CA THR A 126 12.17 -3.38 9.65
C THR A 126 13.64 -3.76 9.86
N VAL A 127 13.94 -5.07 9.91
CA VAL A 127 15.31 -5.59 10.02
C VAL A 127 16.13 -5.25 8.78
N LEU A 128 15.59 -5.46 7.57
CA LEU A 128 16.30 -5.16 6.32
C LEU A 128 16.39 -3.66 6.02
N HIS A 129 15.45 -2.87 6.54
CA HIS A 129 15.39 -1.44 6.26
C HIS A 129 16.53 -0.67 6.94
N LEU A 130 17.03 -1.08 8.11
CA LEU A 130 18.17 -0.40 8.76
C LEU A 130 19.43 -0.34 7.90
N PRO A 131 20.02 -1.48 7.47
CA PRO A 131 21.24 -1.44 6.68
C PRO A 131 21.01 -0.71 5.36
N TRP A 132 19.83 -0.86 4.75
CA TRP A 132 19.49 -0.16 3.52
C TRP A 132 19.36 1.36 3.69
N ALA A 133 18.63 1.82 4.70
CA ALA A 133 18.44 3.24 5.01
C ALA A 133 19.78 3.90 5.37
N PHE A 134 20.66 3.19 6.08
CA PHE A 134 22.01 3.66 6.37
C PHE A 134 22.85 3.79 5.10
N CYS A 135 22.94 2.75 4.26
CA CYS A 135 23.72 2.77 3.02
C CYS A 135 23.22 3.85 2.05
N SER A 136 21.90 3.95 1.87
CA SER A 136 21.28 4.91 0.96
C SER A 136 21.46 6.35 1.42
N ALA A 137 21.28 6.65 2.71
CA ALA A 137 21.51 7.98 3.26
C ALA A 137 22.98 8.38 3.27
N LEU A 138 23.88 7.45 3.59
CA LEU A 138 25.33 7.68 3.52
C LEU A 138 25.76 7.96 2.08
N ALA A 139 25.32 7.15 1.11
CA ALA A 139 25.62 7.36 -0.30
C ALA A 139 25.08 8.71 -0.80
N GLY A 140 23.84 9.05 -0.46
CA GLY A 140 23.23 10.34 -0.82
C GLY A 140 23.97 11.53 -0.19
N MET A 141 24.30 11.44 1.10
CA MET A 141 25.03 12.47 1.83
C MET A 141 26.43 12.66 1.26
N LEU A 142 27.20 11.58 1.06
CA LEU A 142 28.53 11.63 0.49
C LEU A 142 28.52 12.27 -0.90
N LEU A 143 27.60 11.84 -1.77
CA LEU A 143 27.54 12.34 -3.14
C LEU A 143 27.16 13.83 -3.19
N TRP A 144 26.22 14.27 -2.35
CA TRP A 144 25.87 15.68 -2.20
C TRP A 144 27.03 16.51 -1.63
N SER A 145 27.62 16.07 -0.51
CA SER A 145 28.71 16.80 0.16
C SER A 145 29.95 16.91 -0.73
N VAL A 146 30.35 15.83 -1.40
CA VAL A 146 31.49 15.84 -2.32
C VAL A 146 31.16 16.66 -3.57
N GLY A 147 29.98 16.50 -4.16
CA GLY A 147 29.56 17.24 -5.34
C GLY A 147 29.60 18.75 -5.12
N TRP A 148 28.98 19.24 -4.03
CA TRP A 148 29.00 20.65 -3.68
C TRP A 148 30.37 21.14 -3.23
N GLY A 149 31.11 20.33 -2.48
CA GLY A 149 32.48 20.66 -2.06
C GLY A 149 33.39 20.94 -3.25
N LEU A 150 33.38 20.05 -4.25
CA LEU A 150 34.16 20.20 -5.48
C LEU A 150 33.63 21.34 -6.37
N LEU A 151 32.31 21.48 -6.50
CA LEU A 151 31.69 22.56 -7.29
C LEU A 151 32.03 23.95 -6.74
N THR A 152 32.03 24.09 -5.42
CA THR A 152 32.32 25.37 -4.75
C THR A 152 33.81 25.58 -4.50
N HIS A 153 34.68 24.60 -4.81
CA HIS A 153 36.13 24.68 -4.63
C HIS A 153 36.76 25.99 -5.13
N PRO A 154 36.40 26.54 -6.30
CA PRO A 154 36.97 27.80 -6.77
C PRO A 154 36.71 29.00 -5.84
N LEU A 155 35.71 28.95 -4.96
CA LEU A 155 35.38 30.02 -4.01
C LEU A 155 36.22 29.97 -2.73
N TRP A 156 36.71 28.78 -2.36
CA TRP A 156 37.40 28.55 -1.08
C TRP A 156 38.79 27.93 -1.23
N TYR A 157 39.31 27.77 -2.44
CA TYR A 157 40.66 27.24 -2.69
C TYR A 157 41.76 27.98 -1.91
N TRP A 158 41.58 29.30 -1.69
CA TRP A 158 42.50 30.16 -0.94
C TRP A 158 42.66 29.76 0.55
N VAL A 159 41.72 28.98 1.10
CA VAL A 159 41.77 28.49 2.48
C VAL A 159 42.95 27.52 2.67
N PHE A 160 43.27 26.71 1.66
CA PHE A 160 44.35 25.72 1.75
C PHE A 160 45.72 26.39 1.98
N PRO A 161 46.17 27.35 1.13
CA PRO A 161 47.46 28.00 1.36
C PRO A 161 47.49 28.83 2.64
N ARG A 162 46.35 29.42 3.02
CA ARG A 162 46.24 30.34 4.16
C ARG A 162 46.36 29.64 5.52
N TYR A 163 45.70 28.49 5.69
CA TYR A 163 45.54 27.84 7.00
C TYR A 163 46.20 26.48 7.10
N THR A 164 46.29 25.75 5.99
CA THR A 164 46.80 24.38 5.99
C THR A 164 48.20 24.26 5.45
N GLY A 165 48.81 25.33 4.92
CA GLY A 165 50.13 25.31 4.29
C GLY A 165 50.19 24.49 3.00
N GLN A 166 49.04 24.01 2.49
CA GLN A 166 48.95 23.20 1.27
C GLN A 166 48.52 24.05 0.07
N PRO A 167 48.97 23.72 -1.16
CA PRO A 167 48.57 24.46 -2.36
C PRO A 167 47.07 24.34 -2.70
N GLY A 168 46.44 23.20 -2.34
CA GLY A 168 45.05 22.89 -2.69
C GLY A 168 44.66 21.47 -2.28
N ILE A 169 43.60 20.93 -2.89
CA ILE A 169 43.20 19.52 -2.69
C ILE A 169 44.28 18.59 -3.23
N GLN A 170 44.71 17.63 -2.43
CA GLN A 170 45.66 16.59 -2.84
C GLN A 170 44.93 15.51 -3.67
N LEU A 171 45.33 15.32 -4.93
CA LEU A 171 44.78 14.31 -5.84
C LEU A 171 45.51 12.96 -5.74
N GLY A 172 46.72 12.96 -5.19
CA GLY A 172 47.51 11.75 -4.94
C GLY A 172 48.89 12.07 -4.39
N GLY A 173 49.43 11.19 -3.54
CA GLY A 173 50.72 11.37 -2.87
C GLY A 173 50.74 10.73 -1.48
N GLU A 174 51.91 10.35 -1.01
CA GLU A 174 52.10 9.81 0.34
C GLU A 174 52.66 10.92 1.25
N GLY A 175 51.78 11.53 2.02
CA GLY A 175 52.17 12.49 3.06
C GLY A 175 51.99 13.96 2.70
N TYR A 176 52.33 14.80 3.68
CA TYR A 176 52.15 16.26 3.63
C TYR A 176 53.29 16.89 2.83
N GLY A 177 52.96 17.49 1.68
CA GLY A 177 53.92 18.17 0.81
C GLY A 177 54.50 17.31 -0.32
N ASP A 178 54.30 15.99 -0.30
CA ASP A 178 54.71 15.08 -1.37
C ASP A 178 53.49 14.51 -2.09
N GLY A 179 52.94 15.31 -3.01
CA GLY A 179 51.77 14.92 -3.80
C GLY A 179 51.39 15.92 -4.87
N ARG A 180 50.55 15.47 -5.82
CA ARG A 180 49.94 16.36 -6.80
C ARG A 180 48.77 17.10 -6.18
N TYR A 181 48.84 18.42 -6.21
CA TYR A 181 47.82 19.33 -5.72
C TYR A 181 47.08 19.99 -6.87
N VAL A 182 45.84 20.38 -6.62
CA VAL A 182 45.03 21.20 -7.53
C VAL A 182 45.40 22.65 -7.32
N ASP A 183 46.38 23.16 -8.06
CA ASP A 183 46.91 24.53 -7.91
C ASP A 183 46.74 25.39 -9.17
N THR A 184 46.58 24.77 -10.35
CA THR A 184 46.38 25.51 -11.59
C THR A 184 44.91 25.92 -11.81
N PRO A 185 44.63 27.09 -12.43
CA PRO A 185 43.25 27.52 -12.73
C PRO A 185 42.47 26.52 -13.58
N LEU A 186 43.17 25.79 -14.47
CA LEU A 186 42.56 24.75 -15.30
C LEU A 186 42.13 23.54 -14.46
N GLU A 187 42.98 23.05 -13.56
CA GLU A 187 42.63 21.94 -12.67
C GLU A 187 41.51 22.30 -11.71
N ILE A 188 41.50 23.53 -11.17
CA ILE A 188 40.39 24.05 -10.35
C ILE A 188 39.08 24.03 -11.16
N GLY A 189 39.14 24.44 -12.43
CA GLY A 189 37.99 24.38 -13.34
C GLY A 189 37.50 22.95 -13.63
N VAL A 190 38.43 22.01 -13.83
CA VAL A 190 38.11 20.58 -14.02
C VAL A 190 37.46 19.99 -12.76
N VAL A 191 37.99 20.29 -11.57
CA VAL A 191 37.41 19.86 -10.29
C VAL A 191 36.01 20.42 -10.11
N ALA A 192 35.79 21.69 -10.42
CA ALA A 192 34.47 22.31 -10.37
C ALA A 192 33.49 21.65 -11.37
N LEU A 193 33.96 21.28 -12.57
CA LEU A 193 33.16 20.58 -13.57
C LEU A 193 32.80 19.16 -13.12
N ILE A 194 33.73 18.44 -12.49
CA ILE A 194 33.48 17.13 -11.86
C ILE A 194 32.44 17.28 -10.74
N GLY A 195 32.59 18.29 -9.88
CA GLY A 195 31.61 18.62 -8.84
C GLY A 195 30.22 18.89 -9.42
N LEU A 196 30.14 19.68 -10.50
CA LEU A 196 28.89 19.93 -11.22
C LEU A 196 28.27 18.63 -11.76
N ALA A 197 29.07 17.78 -12.39
CA ALA A 197 28.60 16.49 -12.90
C ALA A 197 28.06 15.59 -11.77
N LEU A 198 28.73 15.55 -10.61
CA LEU A 198 28.26 14.81 -9.43
C LEU A 198 26.95 15.37 -8.88
N VAL A 199 26.82 16.69 -8.76
CA VAL A 199 25.57 17.34 -8.31
C VAL A 199 24.41 17.01 -9.26
N LEU A 200 24.65 17.00 -10.58
CA LEU A 200 23.64 16.63 -11.57
C LEU A 200 23.31 15.14 -11.56
N LEU A 201 24.29 14.27 -11.27
CA LEU A 201 24.10 12.82 -11.16
C LEU A 201 23.34 12.42 -9.88
N THR A 202 23.49 13.19 -8.81
CA THR A 202 23.00 12.81 -7.48
C THR A 202 21.48 12.53 -7.42
N PRO A 203 20.59 13.34 -8.00
CA PRO A 203 19.16 13.05 -8.04
C PRO A 203 18.83 11.69 -8.68
N TRP A 204 19.58 11.29 -9.71
CA TRP A 204 19.38 10.00 -10.38
C TRP A 204 19.84 8.82 -9.53
N VAL A 205 20.95 9.00 -8.81
CA VAL A 205 21.44 7.99 -7.84
C VAL A 205 20.44 7.86 -6.69
N VAL A 206 19.95 8.97 -6.14
CA VAL A 206 18.90 8.99 -5.12
C VAL A 206 17.64 8.29 -5.63
N HIS A 207 17.23 8.56 -6.87
CA HIS A 207 16.10 7.87 -7.50
C HIS A 207 16.31 6.36 -7.57
N ALA A 208 17.49 5.92 -8.02
CA ALA A 208 17.84 4.50 -8.10
C ALA A 208 17.86 3.84 -6.72
N LEU A 209 18.31 4.54 -5.68
CA LEU A 209 18.27 4.05 -4.30
C LEU A 209 16.82 3.91 -3.80
N THR A 210 15.97 4.91 -4.03
CA THR A 210 14.55 4.81 -3.61
C THR A 210 13.78 3.70 -4.34
N TRP A 211 14.24 3.24 -5.50
CA TRP A 211 13.65 2.08 -6.17
C TRP A 211 13.71 0.80 -5.33
N VAL A 212 14.78 0.61 -4.55
CA VAL A 212 14.90 -0.52 -3.63
C VAL A 212 13.91 -0.36 -2.47
N ASP A 213 13.75 0.84 -1.92
CA ASP A 213 12.71 1.10 -0.91
C ASP A 213 11.32 0.79 -1.47
N ARG A 214 11.05 1.16 -2.72
CA ARG A 214 9.79 0.81 -3.39
C ARG A 214 9.60 -0.70 -3.50
N LEU A 215 10.66 -1.44 -3.81
CA LEU A 215 10.64 -2.91 -3.89
C LEU A 215 10.42 -3.55 -2.51
N LEU A 216 11.10 -3.06 -1.47
CA LEU A 216 10.92 -3.54 -0.09
C LEU A 216 9.50 -3.28 0.40
N VAL A 217 8.97 -2.08 0.16
CA VAL A 217 7.60 -1.71 0.53
C VAL A 217 6.58 -2.57 -0.23
N ARG A 218 6.70 -2.71 -1.56
CA ARG A 218 5.75 -3.52 -2.34
C ARG A 218 5.86 -5.01 -2.03
N GLY A 219 7.08 -5.52 -1.91
CA GLY A 219 7.38 -6.94 -1.72
C GLY A 219 7.10 -7.44 -0.31
N LEU A 220 7.35 -6.63 0.72
CA LEU A 220 7.19 -7.04 2.13
C LEU A 220 5.96 -6.42 2.80
N LEU A 221 5.61 -5.17 2.48
CA LEU A 221 4.45 -4.49 3.06
C LEU A 221 3.18 -4.59 2.20
N GLY A 222 3.30 -5.04 0.94
CA GLY A 222 2.17 -5.25 0.04
C GLY A 222 1.33 -6.50 0.36
N PRO A 223 0.06 -6.54 -0.09
CA PRO A 223 -0.83 -7.68 0.15
C PRO A 223 -0.20 -8.99 -0.36
N SER A 224 -0.37 -10.08 0.39
CA SER A 224 0.10 -11.37 -0.11
C SER A 224 -0.73 -11.79 -1.35
N PRO A 225 -0.16 -12.54 -2.30
CA PRO A 225 -0.93 -13.06 -3.44
C PRO A 225 -2.13 -13.92 -3.00
N LEU A 226 -2.02 -14.59 -1.84
CA LEU A 226 -3.09 -15.39 -1.24
C LEU A 226 -4.21 -14.52 -0.65
N ALA A 227 -3.85 -13.46 0.08
CA ALA A 227 -4.76 -12.46 0.64
C ALA A 227 -5.67 -11.84 -0.43
N SER A 228 -5.04 -11.45 -1.53
CA SER A 228 -5.72 -10.84 -2.67
C SER A 228 -6.58 -11.84 -3.44
N LYS A 229 -6.28 -13.14 -3.41
CA LYS A 229 -7.13 -14.19 -3.99
C LYS A 229 -8.34 -14.51 -3.11
N VAL A 230 -8.15 -14.64 -1.79
CA VAL A 230 -9.25 -14.86 -0.83
C VAL A 230 -10.19 -13.67 -0.81
N ARG A 231 -9.68 -12.43 -0.82
CA ARG A 231 -10.52 -11.24 -0.87
C ARG A 231 -11.31 -11.12 -2.17
N ARG A 232 -10.74 -11.53 -3.32
CA ARG A 232 -11.51 -11.65 -4.57
C ARG A 232 -12.66 -12.65 -4.42
N LEU A 233 -12.41 -13.82 -3.83
CA LEU A 233 -13.45 -14.84 -3.62
C LEU A 233 -14.52 -14.42 -2.59
N GLU A 234 -14.14 -13.69 -1.54
CA GLU A 234 -15.09 -13.12 -0.58
C GLU A 234 -15.98 -12.06 -1.24
N VAL A 235 -15.42 -11.18 -2.07
CA VAL A 235 -16.17 -10.17 -2.83
C VAL A 235 -17.12 -10.82 -3.84
N ASP A 236 -16.67 -11.86 -4.54
CA ASP A 236 -17.48 -12.60 -5.51
C ASP A 236 -18.68 -13.30 -4.83
N ARG A 237 -18.44 -13.92 -3.67
CA ARG A 237 -19.50 -14.56 -2.88
C ARG A 237 -20.50 -13.55 -2.32
N GLY A 238 -20.05 -12.37 -1.91
CA GLY A 238 -20.92 -11.28 -1.48
C GLY A 238 -21.87 -10.84 -2.60
N GLN A 239 -21.34 -10.62 -3.81
CA GLN A 239 -22.13 -10.27 -4.98
C GLN A 239 -23.13 -11.36 -5.37
N VAL A 240 -22.76 -12.64 -5.28
CA VAL A 240 -23.67 -13.76 -5.56
C VAL A 240 -24.79 -13.85 -4.52
N VAL A 241 -24.49 -13.65 -3.23
CA VAL A 241 -25.50 -13.69 -2.15
C VAL A 241 -26.45 -12.49 -2.23
N ASP A 242 -25.93 -11.30 -2.54
CA ASP A 242 -26.75 -10.09 -2.70
C ASP A 242 -27.69 -10.23 -3.90
N THR A 243 -27.19 -10.79 -5.00
CA THR A 243 -27.99 -11.08 -6.21
C THR A 243 -29.08 -12.12 -5.89
N ALA A 244 -28.73 -13.23 -5.24
CA ALA A 244 -29.70 -14.25 -4.83
C ALA A 244 -30.76 -13.70 -3.86
N SER A 245 -30.37 -12.81 -2.95
CA SER A 245 -31.30 -12.15 -2.01
C SER A 245 -32.22 -11.15 -2.69
N ALA A 246 -31.73 -10.45 -3.72
CA ALA A 246 -32.55 -9.57 -4.55
C ALA A 246 -33.57 -10.37 -5.38
N ASP A 247 -33.16 -11.51 -5.95
CA ASP A 247 -34.04 -12.39 -6.71
C ASP A 247 -35.12 -13.02 -5.83
N LEU A 248 -34.79 -13.48 -4.62
CA LEU A 248 -35.78 -13.99 -3.68
C LEU A 248 -36.83 -12.95 -3.30
N ARG A 249 -36.41 -11.71 -3.00
CA ARG A 249 -37.36 -10.61 -2.73
C ARG A 249 -38.25 -10.29 -3.93
N ARG A 250 -37.73 -10.43 -5.16
CA ARG A 250 -38.50 -10.24 -6.38
C ARG A 250 -39.54 -11.34 -6.57
N ILE A 251 -39.14 -12.60 -6.39
CA ILE A 251 -40.04 -13.76 -6.47
C ILE A 251 -41.13 -13.68 -5.40
N GLU A 252 -40.77 -13.32 -4.17
CA GLU A 252 -41.72 -13.12 -3.07
C GLU A 252 -42.74 -12.04 -3.42
N ARG A 253 -42.28 -10.89 -3.92
CA ARG A 253 -43.18 -9.80 -4.33
C ARG A 253 -44.08 -10.19 -5.50
N ASP A 254 -43.53 -10.81 -6.53
CA ASP A 254 -44.31 -11.24 -7.70
C ASP A 254 -45.34 -12.32 -7.32
N LEU A 255 -45.01 -13.19 -6.36
CA LEU A 255 -45.94 -14.17 -5.81
C LEU A 255 -47.02 -13.51 -4.95
N HIS A 256 -46.65 -12.55 -4.10
CA HIS A 256 -47.57 -11.85 -3.23
C HIS A 256 -48.55 -10.99 -4.03
N ASP A 257 -48.05 -10.17 -4.96
CA ASP A 257 -48.85 -9.32 -5.84
C ASP A 257 -49.74 -10.16 -6.77
N GLY A 258 -49.19 -11.25 -7.30
CA GLY A 258 -49.92 -12.18 -8.17
C GLY A 258 -50.99 -13.00 -7.44
N ALA A 259 -50.81 -13.29 -6.16
CA ALA A 259 -51.82 -13.94 -5.32
C ALA A 259 -52.91 -12.95 -4.90
N GLN A 260 -52.53 -11.72 -4.52
CA GLN A 260 -53.47 -10.67 -4.13
C GLN A 260 -54.41 -10.28 -5.28
N ALA A 261 -53.89 -10.04 -6.49
CA ALA A 261 -54.72 -9.69 -7.64
C ALA A 261 -55.77 -10.78 -7.94
N ARG A 262 -55.39 -12.06 -7.83
CA ARG A 262 -56.29 -13.20 -8.05
C ARG A 262 -57.33 -13.37 -6.94
N LEU A 263 -56.94 -13.21 -5.67
CA LEU A 263 -57.89 -13.28 -4.55
C LEU A 263 -58.92 -12.15 -4.61
N VAL A 264 -58.53 -10.96 -5.06
CA VAL A 264 -59.45 -9.83 -5.26
C VAL A 264 -60.43 -10.12 -6.40
N ALA A 265 -59.95 -10.61 -7.55
CA ALA A 265 -60.83 -11.01 -8.67
C ALA A 265 -61.85 -12.07 -8.23
N LEU A 266 -61.39 -13.12 -7.54
CA LEU A 266 -62.25 -14.17 -7.00
C LEU A 266 -63.31 -13.63 -6.03
N ALA A 267 -62.92 -12.72 -5.13
CA ALA A 267 -63.86 -12.11 -4.19
C ALA A 267 -64.92 -11.25 -4.89
N MET A 268 -64.56 -10.57 -6.00
CA MET A 268 -65.50 -9.80 -6.83
C MET A 268 -66.48 -10.71 -7.58
N ASP A 269 -66.01 -11.81 -8.19
CA ASP A 269 -66.85 -12.77 -8.91
C ASP A 269 -67.86 -13.46 -7.98
N LEU A 270 -67.43 -13.87 -6.78
CA LEU A 270 -68.32 -14.39 -5.75
C LEU A 270 -69.32 -13.34 -5.23
N GLY A 271 -68.91 -12.07 -5.17
CA GLY A 271 -69.79 -10.96 -4.81
C GLY A 271 -70.94 -10.78 -5.82
N LEU A 272 -70.62 -10.79 -7.11
CA LEU A 272 -71.58 -10.72 -8.22
C LEU A 272 -72.51 -11.94 -8.27
N ALA A 273 -71.97 -13.13 -8.03
CA ALA A 273 -72.78 -14.36 -7.96
C ALA A 273 -73.79 -14.32 -6.80
N LYS A 274 -73.37 -13.76 -5.65
CA LYS A 274 -74.26 -13.58 -4.47
C LYS A 274 -75.39 -12.59 -4.74
N GLU A 275 -75.13 -11.51 -5.47
CA GLU A 275 -76.14 -10.52 -5.85
C GLU A 275 -77.18 -11.11 -6.83
N LYS A 276 -76.73 -11.93 -7.79
CA LYS A 276 -77.62 -12.58 -8.77
C LYS A 276 -78.40 -13.78 -8.24
N LEU A 277 -78.06 -14.30 -7.05
CA LEU A 277 -78.65 -15.53 -6.50
C LEU A 277 -80.19 -15.47 -6.37
N THR A 278 -80.75 -14.29 -6.14
CA THR A 278 -82.19 -14.06 -6.01
C THR A 278 -82.92 -13.77 -7.32
N GLU A 279 -82.20 -13.33 -8.36
CA GLU A 279 -82.78 -12.91 -9.64
C GLU A 279 -82.64 -13.98 -10.74
N ASP A 280 -81.47 -14.62 -10.82
CA ASP A 280 -81.16 -15.69 -11.78
C ASP A 280 -80.28 -16.76 -11.09
N PRO A 281 -80.92 -17.76 -10.46
CA PRO A 281 -80.21 -18.80 -9.72
C PRO A 281 -79.31 -19.67 -10.60
N GLU A 282 -79.67 -19.88 -11.86
CA GLU A 282 -78.88 -20.68 -12.80
C GLU A 282 -77.61 -19.93 -13.23
N ALA A 283 -77.70 -18.62 -13.47
CA ALA A 283 -76.52 -17.82 -13.76
C ALA A 283 -75.58 -17.68 -12.55
N ALA A 284 -76.14 -17.53 -11.34
CA ALA A 284 -75.35 -17.51 -10.11
C ALA A 284 -74.60 -18.83 -9.88
N ALA A 285 -75.26 -19.98 -10.13
CA ALA A 285 -74.62 -21.29 -10.03
C ALA A 285 -73.45 -21.44 -11.00
N ARG A 286 -73.61 -21.00 -12.27
CA ARG A 286 -72.53 -21.02 -13.28
C ARG A 286 -71.33 -20.17 -12.86
N MET A 287 -71.55 -18.98 -12.33
CA MET A 287 -70.49 -18.08 -11.86
C MET A 287 -69.70 -18.66 -10.67
N VAL A 288 -70.38 -19.35 -9.75
CA VAL A 288 -69.72 -20.04 -8.64
C VAL A 288 -68.88 -21.22 -9.14
N ASP A 289 -69.38 -21.99 -10.09
CA ASP A 289 -68.63 -23.11 -10.69
C ASP A 289 -67.38 -22.64 -11.44
N GLU A 290 -67.46 -21.53 -12.18
CA GLU A 290 -66.32 -20.90 -12.85
C GLU A 290 -65.25 -20.43 -11.85
N ALA A 291 -65.67 -19.69 -10.81
CA ALA A 291 -64.79 -19.25 -9.73
C ALA A 291 -64.10 -20.42 -9.00
N HIS A 292 -64.83 -21.54 -8.79
CA HIS A 292 -64.27 -22.75 -8.19
C HIS A 292 -63.27 -23.45 -9.12
N GLY A 293 -63.50 -23.42 -10.43
CA GLY A 293 -62.60 -23.92 -11.47
C GLY A 293 -61.27 -23.16 -11.52
N GLU A 294 -61.32 -21.83 -11.50
CA GLU A 294 -60.16 -20.93 -11.45
C GLU A 294 -59.26 -21.21 -10.24
N VAL A 295 -59.82 -21.39 -9.04
CA VAL A 295 -59.07 -21.73 -7.82
C VAL A 295 -58.38 -23.08 -7.93
N LYS A 296 -59.06 -24.09 -8.51
CA LYS A 296 -58.51 -25.43 -8.68
C LYS A 296 -57.34 -25.44 -9.65
N LEU A 297 -57.42 -24.66 -10.73
CA LEU A 297 -56.33 -24.47 -11.68
C LEU A 297 -55.13 -23.78 -11.02
N ALA A 298 -55.37 -22.71 -10.25
CA ALA A 298 -54.30 -22.01 -9.54
C ALA A 298 -53.57 -22.89 -8.49
N LEU A 299 -54.31 -23.71 -7.74
CA LEU A 299 -53.74 -24.69 -6.81
C LEU A 299 -52.89 -25.76 -7.51
N GLN A 300 -53.29 -26.19 -8.72
CA GLN A 300 -52.52 -27.13 -9.51
C GLN A 300 -51.22 -26.51 -10.05
N GLU A 301 -51.26 -25.23 -10.39
CA GLU A 301 -50.11 -24.48 -10.91
C GLU A 301 -49.05 -24.23 -9.82
N LEU A 302 -49.47 -23.93 -8.59
CA LEU A 302 -48.60 -23.85 -7.41
C LEU A 302 -47.95 -25.18 -7.05
N ARG A 303 -48.64 -26.31 -7.28
CA ARG A 303 -48.14 -27.65 -6.97
C ARG A 303 -47.11 -28.18 -7.98
N ARG A 304 -47.01 -27.55 -9.17
CA ARG A 304 -46.09 -27.93 -10.25
C ARG A 304 -44.80 -27.10 -10.29
N ARG A 305 -44.70 -26.03 -9.50
CA ARG A 305 -43.46 -25.27 -9.28
C ARG A 305 -42.75 -25.76 -8.03
#